data_AF-A0A3T0RTP3-F1
#
_entry.id   AF-A0A3T0RTP3-F1
#
_cell.length_a   1.000
_cell.length_b   1.000
_cell.length_c   1.000
_cell.angle_alpha   90.00
_cell.angle_beta   90.00
_cell.angle_gamma   90.00
#
_symmetry.space_group_name_H-M   'P 1'
#
loop_
_entity.id
_entity.type
_entity.pdbx_description
1 polymer ?
#
loop_
_entity_poly.entity_id
_entity_poly.type
_entity_poly.pdbx_seq_one_letter_code
_entity_poly.pdbx_strand_id
1 'polypeptide(L)'
;MKTILLTIALLVGTAAQAEILNSQYDARHLAMLEKASLKACGVTSGTFVQIYSSVVKHKVDQGIVDAYYTTQLTLNNTYTVTAQTLIADGYDQAAQDWGIYSVESITCQ
;
A
#
# COMPACT_ATOMS: atom_id res chain seq x y z
N MET A 1 9.42 -16.23 50.13
CA MET A 1 10.43 -15.92 49.11
C MET A 1 9.87 -14.83 48.21
N LYS A 2 10.64 -13.76 48.01
CA LYS A 2 10.30 -12.58 47.21
C LYS A 2 10.36 -12.91 45.71
N THR A 3 9.69 -12.07 44.90
CA THR A 3 9.99 -11.69 43.50
C THR A 3 9.73 -12.75 42.40
N ILE A 4 9.18 -12.48 41.20
CA ILE A 4 8.83 -11.27 40.42
C ILE A 4 7.69 -11.68 39.45
N LEU A 5 6.62 -10.89 39.35
CA LEU A 5 5.68 -10.96 38.22
C LEU A 5 6.32 -10.22 37.04
N LEU A 6 6.72 -10.96 36.01
CA LEU A 6 7.26 -10.40 34.77
C LEU A 6 6.07 -9.97 33.88
N THR A 7 5.66 -8.72 33.99
CA THR A 7 4.62 -8.14 33.12
C THR A 7 5.24 -7.89 31.74
N ILE A 8 4.97 -8.77 30.78
CA ILE A 8 5.30 -8.53 29.37
C ILE A 8 4.38 -7.43 28.87
N ALA A 9 4.87 -6.19 28.89
CA ALA A 9 4.23 -5.09 28.19
C ALA A 9 4.44 -5.30 26.69
N LEU A 10 3.46 -5.92 26.04
CA LEU A 10 3.40 -6.00 24.58
C LEU A 10 3.13 -4.58 24.07
N LEU A 11 4.18 -3.84 23.73
CA LEU A 11 4.06 -2.60 22.97
C LEU A 11 3.54 -2.98 21.58
N VAL A 12 2.22 -2.95 21.41
CA VAL A 12 1.60 -2.99 20.09
C VAL A 12 1.88 -1.63 19.48
N GLY A 13 3.01 -1.51 18.78
CA GLY A 13 3.30 -0.33 17.98
C GLY A 13 2.15 -0.15 17.00
N THR A 14 1.38 0.93 17.14
CA THR A 14 0.37 1.29 16.16
C THR A 14 1.11 1.72 14.91
N ALA A 15 1.37 0.78 14.00
CA ALA A 15 1.69 1.12 12.63
C ALA A 15 0.52 1.99 12.14
N ALA A 16 0.78 3.26 11.85
CA ALA A 16 -0.17 4.10 11.15
C ALA A 16 -0.47 3.39 9.84
N GLN A 17 -1.62 2.72 9.77
CA GLN A 17 -2.06 2.08 8.55
C GLN A 17 -2.47 3.23 7.63
N ALA A 18 -1.85 3.29 6.46
CA ALA A 18 -2.37 4.09 5.35
C ALA A 18 -3.84 3.68 5.14
N GLU A 19 -4.74 4.66 5.20
CA GLU A 19 -6.18 4.44 5.20
C GLU A 19 -6.77 4.97 3.89
N ILE A 20 -6.71 4.13 2.85
CA ILE A 20 -7.52 4.33 1.66
C ILE A 20 -8.88 3.68 1.92
N LEU A 21 -9.91 4.51 2.09
CA LEU A 21 -11.27 4.05 2.35
C LEU A 21 -11.75 3.15 1.20
N ASN A 22 -12.46 2.07 1.55
CA ASN A 22 -12.98 1.05 0.62
C ASN A 22 -11.91 0.26 -0.16
N SER A 23 -10.63 0.31 0.23
CA SER A 23 -9.61 -0.57 -0.34
C SER A 23 -9.49 -1.87 0.45
N GLN A 24 -9.06 -2.93 -0.24
CA GLN A 24 -8.79 -4.26 0.33
C GLN A 24 -7.31 -4.65 0.15
N TYR A 25 -6.46 -3.69 -0.22
CA TYR A 25 -5.03 -3.94 -0.35
C TYR A 25 -4.37 -4.05 1.02
N ASP A 26 -3.20 -4.68 1.07
CA ASP A 26 -2.39 -4.73 2.27
C ASP A 26 -1.79 -3.35 2.62
N ALA A 27 -1.35 -3.21 3.86
CA ALA A 27 -0.85 -1.94 4.38
C ALA A 27 0.38 -1.39 3.61
N ARG A 28 1.25 -2.25 3.05
CA ARG A 28 2.43 -1.80 2.30
C ARG A 28 2.01 -1.21 0.97
N HIS A 29 1.07 -1.86 0.28
CA HIS A 29 0.49 -1.34 -0.96
C HIS A 29 -0.21 0.00 -0.73
N LEU A 30 -1.05 0.09 0.32
CA LEU A 30 -1.76 1.31 0.68
C LEU A 30 -0.79 2.45 0.97
N ALA A 31 0.24 2.21 1.80
CA ALA A 31 1.22 3.24 2.15
C ALA A 31 2.02 3.72 0.94
N MET A 32 2.36 2.81 0.02
CA MET A 32 3.01 3.17 -1.23
C MET A 32 2.10 4.05 -2.11
N LEU A 33 0.83 3.66 -2.27
CA LEU A 33 -0.15 4.38 -3.07
C LEU A 33 -0.39 5.79 -2.54
N GLU A 34 -0.64 5.95 -1.23
CA GLU A 34 -0.86 7.26 -0.62
C GLU A 34 0.36 8.16 -0.80
N LYS A 35 1.54 7.66 -0.44
CA LYS A 35 2.78 8.44 -0.52
C LYS A 35 3.07 8.90 -1.95
N ALA A 36 2.91 8.00 -2.93
CA ALA A 36 3.12 8.33 -4.34
C ALA A 36 2.06 9.31 -4.85
N SER A 37 0.80 9.12 -4.47
CA SER A 37 -0.31 9.99 -4.88
C SER A 37 -0.19 11.39 -4.31
N LEU A 38 0.09 11.53 -3.01
CA LEU A 38 0.35 12.82 -2.35
C LEU A 38 1.50 13.57 -3.04
N LYS A 39 2.62 12.88 -3.28
CA LYS A 39 3.78 13.45 -3.97
C LYS A 39 3.44 13.90 -5.39
N ALA A 40 2.75 13.06 -6.17
CA ALA A 40 2.41 13.34 -7.56
C ALA A 40 1.39 14.48 -7.70
N CYS A 41 0.40 14.54 -6.80
CA CYS A 41 -0.62 15.58 -6.82
C CYS A 41 -0.17 16.88 -6.12
N GLY A 42 1.04 16.94 -5.56
CA GLY A 42 1.57 18.12 -4.88
C GLY A 42 0.86 18.46 -3.56
N VAL A 43 0.28 17.45 -2.91
CA VAL A 43 -0.48 17.60 -1.66
C VAL A 43 0.30 16.92 -0.53
N THR A 44 0.30 17.50 0.67
CA THR A 44 1.03 16.94 1.83
C THR A 44 0.21 15.93 2.63
N SER A 45 -1.11 16.00 2.56
CA SER A 45 -2.05 15.14 3.28
C SER A 45 -3.43 15.20 2.65
N GLY A 46 -4.21 14.13 2.78
CA GLY A 46 -5.63 14.15 2.42
C GLY A 46 -6.30 12.82 2.68
N THR A 47 -7.61 12.79 2.48
CA THR A 47 -8.40 11.58 2.59
C THR A 47 -8.50 10.92 1.22
N PHE A 48 -8.13 9.65 1.15
CA PHE A 48 -8.23 8.83 -0.05
C PHE A 48 -9.44 7.90 0.04
N VAL A 49 -10.22 7.85 -1.04
CA VAL A 49 -11.32 6.89 -1.20
C VAL A 49 -11.07 6.11 -2.48
N GLN A 50 -11.00 4.78 -2.41
CA GLN A 50 -10.93 3.96 -3.59
C GLN A 50 -12.29 3.92 -4.28
N ILE A 51 -12.33 4.38 -5.54
CA ILE A 51 -13.54 4.36 -6.38
C ILE A 51 -13.56 3.19 -7.34
N TYR A 52 -12.37 2.72 -7.75
CA TYR A 52 -12.23 1.58 -8.65
C TYR A 52 -10.87 0.92 -8.48
N SER A 53 -10.84 -0.39 -8.71
CA SER A 53 -9.62 -1.18 -8.79
C SER A 53 -9.81 -2.29 -9.80
N SER A 54 -8.77 -2.55 -10.58
CA SER A 54 -8.61 -3.78 -11.35
C SER A 54 -7.20 -4.32 -11.20
N VAL A 55 -7.07 -5.63 -11.39
CA VAL A 55 -5.80 -6.34 -11.34
C VAL A 55 -5.66 -7.24 -12.56
N VAL A 56 -4.48 -7.24 -13.16
CA VAL A 56 -4.08 -8.16 -14.21
C VAL A 56 -2.87 -8.94 -13.70
N LYS A 57 -2.98 -10.27 -13.69
CA LYS A 57 -1.90 -11.15 -13.23
C LYS A 57 -1.13 -11.69 -14.43
N HIS A 58 0.18 -11.50 -14.45
CA HIS A 58 1.08 -12.03 -15.46
C HIS A 58 1.91 -13.14 -14.86
N LYS A 59 1.81 -14.34 -15.44
CA LYS A 59 2.66 -15.46 -15.07
C LYS A 59 3.99 -15.31 -15.80
N VAL A 60 5.07 -15.07 -15.05
CA VAL A 60 6.41 -14.87 -15.61
C VAL A 60 7.13 -16.21 -15.79
N ASP A 61 7.01 -17.10 -14.80
CA ASP A 61 7.56 -18.46 -14.81
C ASP A 61 6.68 -19.44 -14.00
N GLN A 62 7.15 -20.66 -13.75
CA GLN A 62 6.48 -21.66 -12.93
C GLN A 62 6.44 -21.24 -11.46
N GLY A 63 5.36 -20.56 -11.08
CA GLY A 63 5.07 -20.18 -9.71
C GLY A 63 5.19 -18.68 -9.46
N ILE A 64 5.94 -17.96 -10.28
CA ILE A 64 6.11 -16.50 -10.17
C ILE A 64 4.97 -15.80 -10.90
N VAL A 65 4.20 -15.01 -10.15
CA VAL A 65 3.06 -14.25 -10.68
C VAL A 65 3.15 -12.80 -10.27
N ASP A 66 3.38 -11.93 -11.25
CA ASP A 66 3.33 -10.49 -11.06
C ASP A 66 1.90 -10.00 -11.17
N ALA A 67 1.50 -9.06 -10.32
CA ALA A 67 0.18 -8.47 -10.30
C ALA A 67 0.24 -6.96 -10.60
N TYR A 68 -0.39 -6.56 -11.69
CA TYR A 68 -0.47 -5.18 -12.14
C TYR A 68 -1.84 -4.62 -11.78
N TYR A 69 -1.88 -3.58 -10.95
CA TYR A 69 -3.10 -2.95 -10.49
C TYR A 69 -3.30 -1.61 -11.19
N THR A 70 -4.52 -1.36 -11.63
CA THR A 70 -5.00 -0.01 -11.94
C THR A 70 -5.98 0.39 -10.87
N THR A 71 -5.63 1.41 -10.10
CA THR A 71 -6.44 1.90 -8.97
C THR A 71 -6.85 3.33 -9.25
N GLN A 72 -8.14 3.62 -9.12
CA GLN A 72 -8.64 4.99 -9.13
C GLN A 72 -9.07 5.37 -7.72
N LEU A 73 -8.62 6.55 -7.29
CA LEU A 73 -8.89 7.12 -5.98
C LEU A 73 -9.49 8.52 -6.13
N THR A 74 -10.32 8.92 -5.19
CA THR A 74 -10.63 10.33 -4.95
C THR A 74 -9.74 10.84 -3.82
N LEU A 75 -9.07 11.98 -4.03
CA LEU A 75 -8.31 12.68 -3.00
C LEU A 75 -9.09 13.94 -2.57
N ASN A 76 -9.42 14.02 -1.28
CA ASN A 76 -10.21 15.11 -0.69
C ASN A 76 -11.54 15.37 -1.43
N ASN A 77 -12.13 14.33 -2.02
CA ASN A 77 -13.32 14.38 -2.89
C ASN A 77 -13.22 15.41 -4.05
N THR A 78 -12.00 15.84 -4.39
CA THR A 78 -11.76 16.91 -5.36
C THR A 78 -10.99 16.39 -6.56
N TYR A 79 -9.88 15.69 -6.30
CA TYR A 79 -9.02 15.18 -7.35
C TYR A 79 -9.33 13.73 -7.66
N THR A 80 -9.26 13.37 -8.94
CA THR A 80 -9.25 11.97 -9.38
C THR A 80 -7.80 11.55 -9.58
N VAL A 81 -7.38 10.54 -8.83
CA VAL A 81 -6.03 9.96 -8.93
C VAL A 81 -6.13 8.61 -9.61
N THR A 82 -5.45 8.42 -10.72
CA THR A 82 -5.27 7.10 -11.34
C THR A 82 -3.85 6.63 -11.11
N ALA A 83 -3.71 5.50 -10.43
CA ALA A 83 -2.43 4.88 -10.09
C ALA A 83 -2.29 3.54 -10.79
N GLN A 84 -1.14 3.32 -11.42
CA GLN A 84 -0.72 2.01 -11.89
C GLN A 84 0.41 1.51 -11.00
N THR A 85 0.26 0.32 -10.44
CA THR A 85 1.23 -0.25 -9.51
C THR A 85 1.48 -1.71 -9.83
N LEU A 86 2.68 -2.19 -9.55
CA LEU A 86 3.11 -3.57 -9.69
C LEU A 86 3.38 -4.16 -8.30
N ILE A 87 2.90 -5.39 -8.09
CA ILE A 87 3.38 -6.29 -7.04
C ILE A 87 4.09 -7.44 -7.74
N ALA A 88 5.41 -7.47 -7.66
CA ALA A 88 6.21 -8.56 -8.18
C ALA A 88 6.40 -9.65 -7.12
N ASP A 89 6.33 -10.90 -7.55
CA ASP A 89 6.50 -12.07 -6.67
C ASP A 89 7.98 -12.33 -6.42
N GLY A 90 8.52 -11.56 -5.47
CA GLY A 90 9.92 -11.61 -5.07
C GLY A 90 10.13 -11.15 -3.63
N TYR A 91 11.30 -11.44 -3.08
CA TYR A 91 11.65 -11.04 -1.72
C TYR A 91 12.21 -9.61 -1.70
N ASP A 92 11.53 -8.71 -0.99
CA ASP A 92 11.98 -7.34 -0.74
C ASP A 92 12.96 -7.34 0.43
N GLN A 93 14.25 -7.26 0.10
CA GLN A 93 15.34 -7.25 1.09
C GLN A 93 15.24 -6.07 2.09
N ALA A 94 14.70 -4.93 1.67
CA ALA A 94 14.58 -3.76 2.54
C ALA A 94 13.43 -3.91 3.53
N ALA A 95 12.30 -4.45 3.10
CA ALA A 95 11.15 -4.75 3.95
C ALA A 95 11.30 -6.07 4.73
N GLN A 96 12.27 -6.89 4.36
CA GLN A 96 12.47 -8.26 4.85
C GLN A 96 11.24 -9.17 4.69
N ASP A 97 10.48 -8.97 3.63
CA ASP A 97 9.16 -9.58 3.41
C ASP A 97 8.94 -9.91 1.92
N TRP A 98 8.00 -10.81 1.63
CA TRP A 98 7.64 -11.16 0.25
C TRP A 98 6.75 -10.09 -0.39
N GLY A 99 6.83 -9.98 -1.71
CA GLY A 99 6.14 -8.96 -2.50
C GLY A 99 7.00 -7.69 -2.63
N ILE A 100 7.41 -7.38 -3.86
CA ILE A 100 8.09 -6.14 -4.21
C ILE A 100 7.06 -5.20 -4.83
N TYR A 101 6.86 -4.04 -4.21
CA TYR A 101 5.86 -3.06 -4.62
C TYR A 101 6.52 -1.94 -5.43
N SER A 102 5.94 -1.60 -6.57
CA SER A 102 6.37 -0.51 -7.43
C SER A 102 5.19 0.34 -7.87
N VAL A 103 5.43 1.65 -8.05
CA VAL A 103 4.49 2.57 -8.69
C VAL A 103 4.99 2.85 -10.09
N GLU A 104 4.23 2.41 -11.08
CA GLU A 104 4.56 2.56 -12.49
C GLU A 104 4.16 3.95 -13.00
N SER A 105 2.97 4.43 -12.61
CA SER A 105 2.53 5.78 -12.93
C SER A 105 1.46 6.28 -11.96
N ILE A 106 1.43 7.61 -11.78
CA ILE A 106 0.34 8.32 -11.11
C ILE A 106 -0.08 9.47 -12.02
N THR A 107 -1.38 9.63 -12.22
CA THR A 107 -1.98 10.80 -12.87
C THR A 107 -3.00 11.42 -11.94
N CYS A 108 -2.90 12.74 -11.73
CA CYS A 108 -3.84 13.52 -10.93
C CYS A 108 -4.62 14.46 -11.85
N GLN A 109 -5.95 14.45 -11.74
CA GLN A 109 -6.88 15.30 -12.48
C GLN A 109 -7.76 16.09 -11.52
#